data_AF-A0A5Y3W9K7-F1
#
_entry.id   AF-A0A5Y3W9K7-F1
#
_cell.length_a   1.000
_cell.length_b   1.000
_cell.length_c   1.000
_cell.angle_alpha   90.00
_cell.angle_beta   90.00
_cell.angle_gamma   90.00
#
_symmetry.space_group_name_H-M   'P 1'
#
loop_
_entity.id
_entity.type
_entity.pdbx_description
1 polymer ?
#
loop_
_entity_poly.entity_id
_entity_poly.type
_entity_poly.pdbx_seq_one_letter_code
_entity_poly.pdbx_strand_id
1 'polypeptide(L)'
;MDNENSVRSGMLQRLRYEAVRRTFSGEYRIRFYEALRFLLANQVPLKQALEQISEAYTNFGQRWHPFAELAQDCTDALSDNSEEHSLENTLARWVPAEEAALISAGMQSGNLPDALAQAVRLTTCRRRILSAVLKMSVYPVGLVVMVVLTVLVFNLSLIPELEKMSSPDTWEGGLSFLYELSVYADNHGPLTGGVMVAAAAWMFWSLPRWTRPDGLRRVADVFVPWSVYRDIQGAVFLLNMASLLAAQVPLLNALQLLMRFASPWLVVRLEAIIDRVAEGDHFGLALRNSGCDFPSREAANFLSLLTRGDGAPDVIARYGERWLEQTLERVNVRANRIRLLMLLVLVGVLLLLVSAVTTISQMGGSDMNGAG
;
A
#
# COMPACT_ATOMS: atom_id res chain seq x y z
N MET A 1 4.58 12.40 46.76
CA MET A 1 5.53 12.10 45.67
C MET A 1 5.33 10.70 45.09
N ASP A 2 4.93 9.68 45.86
CA ASP A 2 4.75 8.31 45.32
C ASP A 2 3.53 8.13 44.40
N ASN A 3 2.41 8.82 44.68
CA ASN A 3 1.20 8.72 43.85
C ASN A 3 1.39 9.37 42.46
N GLU A 4 2.19 10.42 42.37
CA GLU A 4 2.44 11.17 41.13
C GLU A 4 3.40 10.40 40.20
N ASN A 5 4.38 9.68 40.78
CA ASN A 5 5.28 8.79 40.05
C ASN A 5 4.57 7.52 39.55
N SER A 6 3.62 6.97 40.32
CA SER A 6 2.77 5.84 39.90
C SER A 6 1.83 6.20 38.75
N VAL A 7 1.21 7.37 38.80
CA VAL A 7 0.32 7.84 37.72
C VAL A 7 1.13 8.15 36.45
N ARG A 8 2.31 8.77 36.57
CA ARG A 8 3.21 9.02 35.44
C ARG A 8 3.74 7.73 34.82
N SER A 9 4.12 6.73 35.61
CA SER A 9 4.59 5.44 35.09
C SER A 9 3.47 4.70 34.37
N GLY A 10 2.24 4.69 34.91
CA GLY A 10 1.09 4.10 34.25
C GLY A 10 0.69 4.80 32.94
N MET A 11 0.78 6.13 32.90
CA MET A 11 0.50 6.90 31.67
C MET A 11 1.56 6.66 30.59
N LEU A 12 2.85 6.64 30.96
CA LEU A 12 3.95 6.30 30.06
C LEU A 12 3.83 4.87 29.52
N GLN A 13 3.40 3.93 30.37
CA GLN A 13 3.21 2.53 29.96
C GLN A 13 2.04 2.39 28.98
N ARG A 14 0.93 3.10 29.19
CA ARG A 14 -0.20 3.15 28.22
C ARG A 14 0.19 3.80 26.90
N LEU A 15 0.93 4.92 26.95
CA LEU A 15 1.43 5.59 25.74
C LEU A 15 2.40 4.69 24.98
N ARG A 16 3.30 3.99 25.69
CA ARG A 16 4.19 3.00 25.10
C ARG A 16 3.39 1.89 24.45
N TYR A 17 2.45 1.29 25.16
CA TYR A 17 1.60 0.22 24.65
C TYR A 17 0.89 0.61 23.35
N GLU A 18 0.24 1.77 23.31
CA GLU A 18 -0.45 2.26 22.11
C GLU A 18 0.53 2.62 20.98
N ALA A 19 1.69 3.18 21.29
CA ALA A 19 2.72 3.48 20.29
C ALA A 19 3.29 2.19 19.66
N VAL A 20 3.54 1.17 20.48
CA VAL A 20 4.08 -0.13 20.04
C VAL A 20 3.07 -0.85 19.18
N ARG A 21 1.80 -0.84 19.58
CA ARG A 21 0.69 -1.37 18.78
C ARG A 21 0.63 -0.73 17.39
N ARG A 22 0.80 0.59 17.29
CA ARG A 22 0.80 1.31 16.00
C ARG A 22 2.08 1.09 15.19
N THR A 23 3.21 0.84 15.85
CA THR A 23 4.51 0.65 15.22
C THR A 23 4.85 -0.81 14.96
N PHE A 24 3.94 -1.75 15.26
CA PHE A 24 4.09 -3.18 14.99
C PHE A 24 4.02 -3.48 13.48
N SER A 25 5.12 -3.14 12.82
CA SER A 25 5.26 -3.18 11.37
C SER A 25 5.22 -4.62 10.86
N GLY A 26 4.91 -4.80 9.57
CA GLY A 26 4.89 -6.13 8.97
C GLY A 26 6.21 -6.89 9.10
N GLU A 27 7.35 -6.21 9.31
CA GLU A 27 8.62 -6.89 9.57
C GLU A 27 8.68 -7.55 10.94
N TYR A 28 8.23 -6.83 11.97
CA TYR A 28 8.13 -7.37 13.32
C TYR A 28 7.14 -8.53 13.36
N ARG A 29 6.00 -8.41 12.65
CA ARG A 29 5.00 -9.49 12.53
C ARG A 29 5.59 -10.76 11.91
N ILE A 30 6.28 -10.64 10.77
CA ILE A 30 6.91 -11.79 10.11
C ILE A 30 7.88 -12.51 11.05
N ARG A 31 8.79 -11.77 11.71
CA ARG A 31 9.76 -12.35 12.64
C ARG A 31 9.08 -13.05 13.82
N PHE A 32 8.02 -12.46 14.35
CA PHE A 32 7.24 -13.05 15.44
C PHE A 32 6.57 -14.37 15.00
N TYR A 33 5.89 -14.36 13.84
CA TYR A 33 5.24 -15.57 13.31
C TYR A 33 6.23 -16.68 12.97
N GLU A 34 7.39 -16.35 12.42
CA GLU A 34 8.45 -17.32 12.12
C GLU A 34 9.02 -17.96 13.38
N ALA A 35 9.31 -17.16 14.41
CA ALA A 35 9.79 -17.66 15.70
C ALA A 35 8.75 -18.56 16.38
N LEU A 36 7.48 -18.14 16.39
CA LEU A 36 6.40 -18.92 16.96
C LEU A 36 6.17 -20.23 16.20
N ARG A 37 6.17 -20.17 14.87
CA ARG A 37 6.07 -21.35 14.01
C ARG A 37 7.21 -22.32 14.27
N PHE A 38 8.45 -21.84 14.42
CA PHE A 38 9.62 -22.69 14.68
C PHE A 38 9.46 -23.47 15.99
N LEU A 39 9.04 -22.81 17.07
CA LEU A 39 8.84 -23.46 18.37
C LEU A 39 7.68 -24.47 18.32
N LEU A 40 6.54 -24.09 17.71
CA LEU A 40 5.39 -24.98 17.58
C LEU A 40 5.65 -26.19 16.68
N ALA A 41 6.41 -26.02 15.59
CA ALA A 41 6.84 -27.12 14.73
C ALA A 41 7.75 -28.11 15.46
N ASN A 42 8.50 -27.64 16.47
CA ASN A 42 9.28 -28.45 17.39
C ASN A 42 8.48 -28.95 18.60
N GLN A 43 7.14 -28.95 18.50
CA GLN A 43 6.20 -29.44 19.53
C GLN A 43 6.26 -28.72 20.88
N VAL A 44 6.78 -27.49 20.92
CA VAL A 44 6.72 -26.67 22.13
C VAL A 44 5.26 -26.20 22.32
N PRO A 45 4.66 -26.36 23.52
CA PRO A 45 3.32 -25.86 23.81
C PRO A 45 3.20 -24.35 23.56
N LEU A 46 2.06 -23.89 23.02
CA LEU A 46 1.85 -22.49 22.61
C LEU A 46 2.20 -21.45 23.69
N LYS A 47 1.71 -21.65 24.92
CA LYS A 47 2.01 -20.76 26.05
C LYS A 47 3.51 -20.68 26.33
N GLN A 48 4.17 -21.83 26.39
CA GLN A 48 5.62 -21.90 26.61
C GLN A 48 6.40 -21.28 25.43
N ALA A 49 5.92 -21.44 24.20
CA ALA A 49 6.55 -20.83 23.03
C ALA A 49 6.48 -19.30 23.07
N LEU A 50 5.35 -18.72 23.49
CA LEU A 50 5.19 -17.27 23.68
C LEU A 50 6.13 -16.73 24.75
N GLU A 51 6.23 -17.42 25.89
CA GLU A 51 7.17 -17.10 26.98
C GLU A 51 8.63 -17.13 26.50
N GLN A 52 9.04 -18.19 25.80
CA GLN A 52 10.40 -18.32 25.26
C GLN A 52 10.74 -17.22 24.23
N ILE A 53 9.79 -16.81 23.39
CA ILE A 53 9.99 -15.68 22.46
C ILE A 53 10.20 -14.38 23.23
N SER A 54 9.38 -14.13 24.25
CA SER A 54 9.52 -12.95 25.11
C SER A 54 10.91 -12.91 25.76
N GLU A 55 11.33 -14.01 26.39
CA GLU A 55 12.62 -14.13 27.08
C GLU A 55 13.80 -13.95 26.11
N ALA A 56 13.77 -14.63 24.97
CA ALA A 56 14.87 -14.57 24.00
C ALA A 56 15.09 -13.14 23.46
N TYR A 57 14.01 -12.41 23.14
CA TYR A 57 14.11 -11.07 22.58
C TYR A 57 14.34 -9.97 23.63
N THR A 58 13.95 -10.20 24.88
CA THR A 58 14.23 -9.30 26.00
C THR A 58 15.60 -9.53 26.65
N ASN A 59 16.36 -10.53 26.18
CA ASN A 59 17.54 -11.04 26.87
C ASN A 59 17.22 -11.36 28.34
N PHE A 60 16.19 -12.18 28.56
CA PHE A 60 15.69 -12.58 29.87
C PHE A 60 15.34 -11.38 30.77
N GLY A 61 14.61 -10.40 30.21
CA GLY A 61 14.15 -9.21 30.94
C GLY A 61 15.18 -8.08 31.10
N GLN A 62 16.41 -8.23 30.58
CA GLN A 62 17.42 -7.18 30.65
C GLN A 62 17.15 -6.00 29.70
N ARG A 63 16.38 -6.23 28.62
CA ARG A 63 16.02 -5.22 27.63
C ARG A 63 14.53 -5.30 27.32
N TRP A 64 13.92 -4.15 27.09
CA TRP A 64 12.53 -4.11 26.64
C TRP A 64 12.44 -4.42 25.14
N HIS A 65 11.46 -5.23 24.74
CA HIS A 65 11.17 -5.55 23.34
C HIS A 65 9.65 -5.66 23.10
N PRO A 66 9.09 -5.19 21.96
CA PRO A 66 7.67 -5.29 21.63
C PRO A 66 7.06 -6.68 21.75
N PHE A 67 7.83 -7.73 21.45
CA PHE A 67 7.36 -9.11 21.53
C PHE A 67 7.01 -9.55 22.94
N ALA A 68 7.56 -8.91 23.97
CA ALA A 68 7.22 -9.24 25.35
C ALA A 68 5.77 -8.85 25.68
N GLU A 69 5.35 -7.65 25.26
CA GLU A 69 3.99 -7.15 25.47
C GLU A 69 2.97 -7.98 24.70
N LEU A 70 3.26 -8.31 23.43
CA LEU A 70 2.40 -9.18 22.62
C LEU A 70 2.32 -10.60 23.21
N ALA A 71 3.47 -11.18 23.59
CA ALA A 71 3.50 -12.52 24.16
C ALA A 71 2.75 -12.58 25.49
N GLN A 72 2.90 -11.56 26.33
CA GLN A 72 2.17 -11.43 27.58
C GLN A 72 0.67 -11.34 27.35
N ASP A 73 0.21 -10.43 26.50
CA ASP A 73 -1.22 -10.31 26.14
C ASP A 73 -1.79 -11.65 25.62
N CYS A 74 -1.03 -12.35 24.77
CA CYS A 74 -1.43 -13.66 24.25
C CYS A 74 -1.49 -14.72 25.36
N THR A 75 -0.55 -14.70 26.30
CA THR A 75 -0.46 -15.68 27.39
C THR A 75 -1.55 -15.47 28.43
N ASP A 76 -1.90 -14.21 28.70
CA ASP A 76 -3.01 -13.82 29.57
C ASP A 76 -4.34 -14.26 28.95
N ALA A 77 -4.52 -14.01 27.65
CA ALA A 77 -5.69 -14.48 26.89
C ALA A 77 -5.87 -16.01 26.91
N LEU A 78 -4.77 -16.76 26.78
CA LEU A 78 -4.80 -18.23 26.88
C LEU A 78 -5.10 -18.75 28.29
N SER A 79 -4.87 -17.93 29.32
CA SER A 79 -5.07 -18.31 30.72
C SER A 79 -6.49 -17.97 31.22
N ASP A 80 -7.12 -16.94 30.65
CA ASP A 80 -8.41 -16.41 31.11
C ASP A 80 -9.65 -17.14 30.54
N ASN A 81 -9.52 -17.92 29.44
CA ASN A 81 -10.57 -18.76 28.84
C ASN A 81 -11.95 -18.09 28.60
N SER A 82 -12.05 -16.77 28.69
CA SER A 82 -13.28 -16.00 28.51
C SER A 82 -13.43 -15.53 27.06
N GLU A 83 -14.67 -15.44 26.55
CA GLU A 83 -14.91 -15.01 25.15
C GLU A 83 -14.41 -13.59 24.86
N GLU A 84 -14.49 -12.68 25.84
CA GLU A 84 -14.01 -11.29 25.74
C GLU A 84 -12.47 -11.20 25.64
N HIS A 85 -11.75 -12.17 26.22
CA HIS A 85 -10.29 -12.30 26.19
C HIS A 85 -9.81 -13.43 25.26
N SER A 86 -10.61 -13.78 24.25
CA SER A 86 -10.18 -14.74 23.23
C SER A 86 -8.89 -14.29 22.54
N LEU A 87 -8.01 -15.24 22.21
CA LEU A 87 -6.74 -14.95 21.54
C LEU A 87 -6.97 -14.24 20.19
N GLU A 88 -8.07 -14.51 19.50
CA GLU A 88 -8.45 -13.78 18.28
C GLU A 88 -8.65 -12.30 18.53
N ASN A 89 -9.45 -11.93 19.55
CA ASN A 89 -9.70 -10.53 19.90
C ASN A 89 -8.41 -9.84 20.36
N THR A 90 -7.56 -10.56 21.10
CA THR A 90 -6.25 -10.07 21.53
C THR A 90 -5.33 -9.84 20.33
N LEU A 91 -5.18 -10.82 19.43
CA LEU A 91 -4.37 -10.68 18.22
C LEU A 91 -4.89 -9.57 17.30
N ALA A 92 -6.21 -9.42 17.14
CA ALA A 92 -6.81 -8.37 16.33
C ALA A 92 -6.51 -6.95 16.86
N ARG A 93 -6.08 -6.81 18.12
CA ARG A 93 -5.56 -5.53 18.63
C ARG A 93 -4.16 -5.26 18.10
N TRP A 94 -3.33 -6.28 17.94
CA TRP A 94 -1.91 -6.16 17.57
C TRP A 94 -1.64 -6.23 16.07
N VAL A 95 -2.42 -7.02 15.35
CA VAL A 95 -2.19 -7.34 13.95
C VAL A 95 -3.47 -7.09 13.13
N PRO A 96 -3.36 -6.89 11.80
CA PRO A 96 -4.53 -6.81 10.95
C PRO A 96 -5.43 -8.02 11.17
N ALA A 97 -6.73 -7.79 11.24
CA ALA A 97 -7.65 -8.83 11.65
C ALA A 97 -7.75 -10.00 10.66
N GLU A 98 -7.34 -9.84 9.40
CA GLU A 98 -7.20 -10.97 8.48
C GLU A 98 -6.09 -11.94 8.95
N GLU A 99 -4.98 -11.40 9.47
CA GLU A 99 -3.90 -12.19 10.06
C GLU A 99 -4.38 -12.84 11.37
N ALA A 100 -5.08 -12.09 12.23
CA ALA A 100 -5.61 -12.61 13.49
C ALA A 100 -6.60 -13.77 13.30
N ALA A 101 -7.52 -13.64 12.34
CA ALA A 101 -8.52 -14.66 12.06
C ALA A 101 -7.91 -15.90 11.39
N LEU A 102 -6.89 -15.73 10.55
CA LEU A 102 -6.14 -16.86 9.99
C LEU A 102 -5.43 -17.67 11.09
N ILE A 103 -4.79 -16.98 12.05
CA ILE A 103 -4.14 -17.62 13.20
C ILE A 103 -5.20 -18.30 14.10
N SER A 104 -6.34 -17.65 14.34
CA SER A 104 -7.48 -18.20 15.09
C SER A 104 -8.00 -19.50 14.46
N ALA A 105 -8.24 -19.50 13.14
CA ALA A 105 -8.65 -20.69 12.40
C ALA A 105 -7.62 -21.83 12.49
N GLY A 106 -6.34 -21.49 12.42
CA GLY A 106 -5.24 -22.46 12.60
C GLY A 106 -5.23 -23.13 13.98
N MET A 107 -5.55 -22.38 15.04
CA MET A 107 -5.67 -22.96 16.38
C MET A 107 -6.86 -23.89 16.51
N GLN A 108 -8.04 -23.46 16.03
CA GLN A 108 -9.27 -24.26 16.11
C GLN A 108 -9.15 -25.57 15.33
N SER A 109 -8.45 -25.54 14.19
CA SER A 109 -8.18 -26.72 13.36
C SER A 109 -6.98 -27.56 13.83
N GLY A 110 -6.26 -27.13 14.87
CA GLY A 110 -5.06 -27.82 15.36
C GLY A 110 -3.83 -27.71 14.44
N ASN A 111 -3.88 -26.88 13.40
CA ASN A 111 -2.80 -26.68 12.44
C ASN A 111 -2.22 -25.26 12.47
N LEU A 112 -1.82 -24.82 13.68
CA LEU A 112 -1.29 -23.49 13.93
C LEU A 112 0.03 -23.19 13.17
N PRO A 113 1.01 -24.12 13.04
CA PRO A 113 2.24 -23.87 12.30
C PRO A 113 2.00 -23.48 10.83
N ASP A 114 1.05 -24.12 10.16
CA ASP A 114 0.71 -23.82 8.77
C ASP A 114 -0.04 -22.49 8.66
N ALA A 115 -0.95 -22.18 9.59
CA ALA A 115 -1.62 -20.88 9.62
C ALA A 115 -0.62 -19.71 9.81
N LEU A 116 0.38 -19.88 10.66
CA LEU A 116 1.47 -18.91 10.82
C LEU A 116 2.31 -18.78 9.56
N ALA A 117 2.62 -19.89 8.87
CA ALA A 117 3.31 -19.85 7.59
C ALA A 117 2.53 -19.04 6.54
N GLN A 118 1.21 -19.20 6.51
CA GLN A 118 0.34 -18.42 5.62
C GLN A 118 0.26 -16.94 6.03
N ALA A 119 0.21 -16.62 7.33
CA ALA A 119 0.24 -15.25 7.83
C ALA A 119 1.55 -14.52 7.44
N VAL A 120 2.69 -15.23 7.48
CA VAL A 120 3.98 -14.71 6.99
C VAL A 120 3.90 -14.41 5.49
N ARG A 121 3.36 -15.33 4.69
CA ARG A 121 3.20 -15.12 3.24
C ARG A 121 2.34 -13.90 2.94
N LEU A 122 1.18 -13.80 3.60
CA LEU A 122 0.26 -12.66 3.47
C LEU A 122 0.97 -11.33 3.79
N THR A 123 1.62 -11.26 4.95
CA THR A 123 2.32 -10.05 5.41
C THR A 123 3.45 -9.66 4.45
N THR A 124 4.22 -10.64 3.97
CA THR A 124 5.31 -10.43 3.02
C THR A 124 4.80 -9.88 1.69
N CYS A 125 3.72 -10.46 1.17
CA CYS A 125 3.09 -10.00 -0.08
C CYS A 125 2.57 -8.58 0.06
N ARG A 126 1.87 -8.26 1.17
CA ARG A 126 1.37 -6.91 1.47
C ARG A 126 2.52 -5.89 1.53
N ARG A 127 3.64 -6.23 2.18
CA ARG A 127 4.83 -5.37 2.21
C ARG A 127 5.43 -5.16 0.83
N ARG A 128 5.58 -6.22 0.03
CA ARG A 128 6.11 -6.16 -1.33
C ARG A 128 5.28 -5.20 -2.19
N ILE A 129 3.96 -5.32 -2.09
CA ILE A 129 3.00 -4.43 -2.75
C ILE A 129 3.18 -2.97 -2.31
N LEU A 130 3.15 -2.68 -1.01
CA LEU A 130 3.31 -1.31 -0.51
C LEU A 130 4.66 -0.70 -0.91
N SER A 131 5.73 -1.49 -0.86
CA SER A 131 7.05 -1.05 -1.30
C SER A 131 7.12 -0.76 -2.80
N ALA A 132 6.43 -1.54 -3.62
CA ALA A 132 6.35 -1.29 -5.06
C ALA A 132 5.61 0.02 -5.37
N VAL A 133 4.48 0.26 -4.70
CA VAL A 133 3.71 1.51 -4.84
C VAL A 133 4.52 2.73 -4.40
N LEU A 134 5.23 2.63 -3.28
CA LEU A 134 6.12 3.70 -2.81
C LEU A 134 7.21 4.00 -3.83
N LYS A 135 7.89 2.96 -4.36
CA LYS A 135 8.93 3.12 -5.39
C LYS A 135 8.40 3.74 -6.68
N MET A 136 7.17 3.44 -7.08
CA MET A 136 6.51 4.08 -8.23
C MET A 136 6.25 5.57 -8.04
N SER A 137 6.03 5.99 -6.79
CA SER A 137 5.64 7.37 -6.47
C SER A 137 6.83 8.33 -6.37
N VAL A 138 8.07 7.81 -6.17
CA VAL A 138 9.27 8.63 -6.00
C VAL A 138 9.55 9.49 -7.24
N TYR A 139 9.49 8.90 -8.45
CA TYR A 139 9.85 9.63 -9.68
C TYR A 139 8.89 10.77 -10.03
N PRO A 140 7.55 10.58 -10.04
CA PRO A 140 6.63 11.68 -10.31
C PRO A 140 6.75 12.81 -9.29
N VAL A 141 6.89 12.50 -8.00
CA VAL A 141 7.07 13.51 -6.95
C VAL A 141 8.38 14.27 -7.14
N GLY A 142 9.48 13.56 -7.40
CA GLY A 142 10.78 14.18 -7.68
C GLY A 142 10.73 15.12 -8.89
N LEU A 143 10.04 14.74 -9.96
CA LEU A 143 9.87 15.59 -11.14
C LEU A 143 9.07 16.85 -10.84
N VAL A 144 7.95 16.75 -10.10
CA VAL A 144 7.15 17.92 -9.70
C VAL A 144 7.99 18.87 -8.84
N VAL A 145 8.72 18.33 -7.85
CA VAL A 145 9.62 19.13 -7.01
C VAL A 145 10.69 19.81 -7.86
N MET A 146 11.32 19.10 -8.79
CA MET A 146 12.33 19.66 -9.67
C MET A 146 11.76 20.82 -10.52
N VAL A 147 10.60 20.63 -11.17
CA VAL A 147 9.96 21.68 -11.98
C VAL A 147 9.63 22.91 -11.13
N VAL A 148 9.06 22.71 -9.93
CA VAL A 148 8.76 23.81 -9.00
C VAL A 148 10.04 24.55 -8.60
N LEU A 149 11.12 23.83 -8.26
CA LEU A 149 12.40 24.44 -7.91
C LEU A 149 13.02 25.19 -9.08
N THR A 150 12.96 24.64 -10.30
CA THR A 150 13.46 25.31 -11.50
C THR A 150 12.73 26.63 -11.72
N VAL A 151 11.40 26.64 -11.68
CA VAL A 151 10.59 27.86 -11.84
C VAL A 151 10.91 28.88 -10.74
N LEU A 152 11.05 28.43 -9.48
CA LEU A 152 11.35 29.29 -8.34
C LEU A 152 12.74 29.93 -8.46
N VAL A 153 13.78 29.17 -8.84
CA VAL A 153 15.13 29.71 -9.10
C VAL A 153 15.12 30.69 -10.26
N PHE A 154 14.38 30.38 -11.33
CA PHE A 154 14.28 31.25 -12.49
C PHE A 154 13.64 32.59 -12.10
N ASN A 155 12.56 32.55 -11.32
CA ASN A 155 11.83 33.72 -10.86
C ASN A 155 12.63 34.57 -9.88
N LEU A 156 13.20 33.97 -8.82
CA LEU A 156 13.85 34.74 -7.75
C LEU A 156 15.25 35.24 -8.10
N SER A 157 15.97 34.53 -8.98
CA SER A 157 17.39 34.81 -9.23
C SER A 157 17.67 35.20 -10.67
N LEU A 158 17.07 34.53 -11.65
CA LEU A 158 17.47 34.68 -13.05
C LEU A 158 16.78 35.85 -13.75
N ILE A 159 15.45 35.93 -13.67
CA ILE A 159 14.64 36.98 -14.32
C ILE A 159 15.07 38.38 -13.86
N PRO A 160 15.23 38.68 -12.56
CA PRO A 160 15.60 40.02 -12.11
C PRO A 160 16.98 40.49 -12.61
N GLU A 161 17.92 39.58 -12.85
CA GLU A 161 19.21 39.92 -13.44
C GLU A 161 19.12 40.10 -14.96
N LEU A 162 18.32 39.29 -15.64
CA LEU A 162 18.10 39.41 -17.09
C LEU A 162 17.34 40.68 -17.46
N GLU A 163 16.34 41.08 -16.67
CA GLU A 163 15.57 42.31 -16.89
C GLU A 163 16.43 43.58 -16.78
N LYS A 164 17.56 43.53 -16.05
CA LYS A 164 18.54 44.64 -16.02
C LYS A 164 19.32 44.75 -17.33
N MET A 165 19.41 43.67 -18.10
CA MET A 165 20.19 43.60 -19.34
C MET A 165 19.31 43.80 -20.58
N SER A 166 18.15 43.15 -20.65
CA SER A 166 17.23 43.24 -21.78
C SER A 166 15.77 43.19 -21.34
N SER A 167 14.90 43.91 -22.07
CA SER A 167 13.46 43.91 -21.81
C SER A 167 12.84 42.55 -22.14
N PRO A 168 11.90 42.02 -21.33
CA PRO A 168 11.25 40.72 -21.57
C PRO A 168 10.61 40.56 -22.95
N ASP A 169 10.18 41.66 -23.58
CA ASP A 169 9.58 41.69 -24.92
C ASP A 169 10.54 41.24 -26.04
N THR A 170 11.85 41.19 -25.76
CA THR A 170 12.88 40.77 -26.73
C THR A 170 13.24 39.29 -26.61
N TRP A 171 12.69 38.60 -25.60
CA TRP A 171 13.03 37.21 -25.34
C TRP A 171 12.27 36.29 -26.29
N GLU A 172 12.99 35.36 -26.93
CA GLU A 172 12.41 34.36 -27.82
C GLU A 172 12.77 32.93 -27.37
N GLY A 173 11.96 31.95 -27.81
CA GLY A 173 12.22 30.53 -27.60
C GLY A 173 11.96 30.06 -26.17
N GLY A 174 12.87 29.25 -25.60
CA GLY A 174 12.67 28.70 -24.25
C GLY A 174 12.72 29.74 -23.15
N LEU A 175 13.38 30.89 -23.37
CA LEU A 175 13.45 31.97 -22.40
C LEU A 175 12.09 32.65 -22.21
N SER A 176 11.36 32.93 -23.30
CA SER A 176 10.01 33.51 -23.22
C SER A 176 9.01 32.54 -22.59
N PHE A 177 9.08 31.24 -22.91
CA PHE A 177 8.24 30.23 -22.28
C PHE A 177 8.47 30.16 -20.75
N LEU A 178 9.73 30.20 -20.31
CA LEU A 178 10.04 30.22 -18.88
C LEU A 178 9.56 31.50 -18.20
N TYR A 179 9.66 32.65 -18.88
CA TYR A 179 9.12 33.91 -18.38
C TYR A 179 7.60 33.86 -18.23
N GLU A 180 6.86 33.43 -19.26
CA GLU A 180 5.41 33.24 -19.18
C GLU A 180 5.01 32.28 -18.07
N LEU A 181 5.74 31.16 -17.92
CA LEU A 181 5.51 30.20 -16.85
C LEU A 181 5.77 30.81 -15.47
N SER A 182 6.76 31.68 -15.33
CA SER A 182 7.06 32.38 -14.08
C SER A 182 5.99 33.41 -13.72
N VAL A 183 5.52 34.21 -14.70
CA VAL A 183 4.43 35.17 -14.52
C VAL A 183 3.13 34.45 -14.17
N TYR A 184 2.88 33.30 -14.78
CA TYR A 184 1.76 32.44 -14.42
C TYR A 184 1.91 31.89 -12.98
N ALA A 185 3.11 31.46 -12.60
CA ALA A 185 3.39 30.95 -11.26
C ALA A 185 3.25 32.03 -10.17
N ASP A 186 3.58 33.30 -10.44
CA ASP A 186 3.36 34.37 -9.46
C ASP A 186 1.88 34.68 -9.27
N ASN A 187 1.13 34.76 -10.37
CA ASN A 187 -0.28 35.13 -10.33
C ASN A 187 -1.19 33.99 -9.87
N HIS A 188 -0.88 32.75 -10.27
CA HIS A 188 -1.74 31.58 -10.08
C HIS A 188 -1.05 30.42 -9.33
N GLY A 189 0.19 30.57 -8.87
CA GLY A 189 0.96 29.53 -8.17
C GLY A 189 0.27 28.98 -6.92
N PRO A 190 -0.20 29.83 -5.98
CA PRO A 190 -0.92 29.35 -4.81
C PRO A 190 -2.22 28.61 -5.17
N LEU A 191 -2.96 29.09 -6.16
CA LEU A 191 -4.19 28.47 -6.64
C LEU A 191 -3.91 27.10 -7.28
N THR A 192 -2.96 27.05 -8.21
CA THR A 192 -2.56 25.82 -8.92
C THR A 192 -1.96 24.79 -7.98
N GLY A 193 -1.12 25.21 -7.02
CA GLY A 193 -0.62 24.37 -5.94
C GLY A 193 -1.75 23.81 -5.07
N GLY A 194 -2.70 24.67 -4.67
CA GLY A 194 -3.89 24.26 -3.93
C GLY A 194 -4.75 23.24 -4.70
N VAL A 195 -4.98 23.47 -5.99
CA VAL A 195 -5.71 22.55 -6.88
C VAL A 195 -4.96 21.23 -7.03
N MET A 196 -3.64 21.23 -7.19
CA MET A 196 -2.84 20.00 -7.25
C MET A 196 -2.90 19.19 -5.96
N VAL A 197 -2.80 19.86 -4.80
CA VAL A 197 -2.92 19.21 -3.49
C VAL A 197 -4.34 18.65 -3.29
N ALA A 198 -5.37 19.42 -3.65
CA ALA A 198 -6.75 18.98 -3.58
C ALA A 198 -7.01 17.78 -4.52
N ALA A 199 -6.47 17.81 -5.74
CA ALA A 199 -6.58 16.73 -6.71
C ALA A 199 -5.85 15.47 -6.21
N ALA A 200 -4.66 15.61 -5.62
CA ALA A 200 -3.94 14.50 -5.01
C ALA A 200 -4.71 13.93 -3.80
N ALA A 201 -5.22 14.78 -2.91
CA ALA A 201 -6.01 14.37 -1.76
C ALA A 201 -7.28 13.63 -2.20
N TRP A 202 -7.99 14.16 -3.21
CA TRP A 202 -9.16 13.51 -3.80
C TRP A 202 -8.80 12.18 -4.46
N MET A 203 -7.69 12.11 -5.19
CA MET A 203 -7.18 10.89 -5.79
C MET A 203 -6.96 9.82 -4.71
N PHE A 204 -6.19 10.11 -3.65
CA PHE A 204 -5.95 9.16 -2.55
C PHE A 204 -7.23 8.79 -1.79
N TRP A 205 -8.16 9.73 -1.62
CA TRP A 205 -9.46 9.47 -0.99
C TRP A 205 -10.34 8.55 -1.86
N SER A 206 -10.34 8.76 -3.17
CA SER A 206 -11.18 8.02 -4.13
C SER A 206 -10.73 6.58 -4.34
N LEU A 207 -9.46 6.25 -4.06
CA LEU A 207 -8.94 4.90 -4.20
C LEU A 207 -9.73 3.88 -3.34
N PRO A 208 -9.79 3.99 -2.00
CA PRO A 208 -10.51 3.05 -1.14
C PRO A 208 -12.01 3.35 -0.97
N ARG A 209 -12.46 4.60 -1.18
CA ARG A 209 -13.83 5.04 -0.80
C ARG A 209 -14.81 5.17 -1.96
N TRP A 210 -14.36 5.08 -3.21
CA TRP A 210 -15.27 5.16 -4.35
C TRP A 210 -16.06 3.86 -4.51
N THR A 211 -17.18 3.77 -3.80
CA THR A 211 -18.03 2.58 -3.70
C THR A 211 -18.89 2.36 -4.93
N ARG A 212 -19.34 3.44 -5.57
CA ARG A 212 -20.29 3.35 -6.69
C ARG A 212 -19.65 2.75 -7.93
N PRO A 213 -20.15 1.61 -8.46
CA PRO A 213 -19.71 1.03 -9.72
C PRO A 213 -20.32 1.81 -10.91
N ASP A 214 -20.09 3.12 -10.93
CA ASP A 214 -20.56 4.01 -12.00
C ASP A 214 -19.69 3.83 -13.25
N GLY A 215 -20.23 4.20 -14.43
CA GLY A 215 -19.47 4.21 -15.69
C GLY A 215 -18.17 5.02 -15.59
N LEU A 216 -18.16 6.10 -14.80
CA LEU A 216 -16.96 6.90 -14.49
C LEU A 216 -15.88 6.11 -13.76
N ARG A 217 -16.25 5.24 -12.79
CA ARG A 217 -15.27 4.43 -12.07
C ARG A 217 -14.65 3.38 -12.98
N ARG A 218 -15.45 2.80 -13.88
CA ARG A 218 -14.97 1.82 -14.88
C ARG A 218 -13.92 2.44 -15.81
N VAL A 219 -14.09 3.70 -16.20
CA VAL A 219 -13.09 4.44 -16.97
C VAL A 219 -11.86 4.75 -16.13
N ALA A 220 -12.04 5.21 -14.88
CA ALA A 220 -10.94 5.50 -13.97
C ALA A 220 -10.05 4.27 -13.71
N ASP A 221 -10.66 3.07 -13.56
CA ASP A 221 -9.96 1.79 -13.35
C ASP A 221 -9.08 1.36 -14.55
N VAL A 222 -9.09 2.08 -15.67
CA VAL A 222 -8.14 1.92 -16.79
C VAL A 222 -6.85 2.73 -16.56
N PHE A 223 -6.94 3.86 -15.87
CA PHE A 223 -5.82 4.80 -15.65
C PHE A 223 -5.09 4.52 -14.33
N VAL A 224 -3.82 4.93 -14.26
CA VAL A 224 -3.04 4.92 -13.01
C VAL A 224 -3.45 6.16 -12.21
N PRO A 225 -3.69 6.08 -10.88
CA PRO A 225 -3.42 4.96 -9.95
C PRO A 225 -4.54 3.93 -9.75
N TRP A 226 -5.76 4.19 -10.20
CA TRP A 226 -6.93 3.34 -9.91
C TRP A 226 -6.79 1.90 -10.44
N SER A 227 -6.25 1.74 -11.65
CA SER A 227 -5.96 0.43 -12.24
C SER A 227 -4.98 -0.39 -11.39
N VAL A 228 -3.94 0.26 -10.87
CA VAL A 228 -2.92 -0.36 -9.99
C VAL A 228 -3.55 -0.73 -8.65
N TYR A 229 -4.37 0.15 -8.08
CA TYR A 229 -5.10 -0.15 -6.84
C TYR A 229 -6.02 -1.36 -7.00
N ARG A 230 -6.81 -1.43 -8.08
CA ARG A 230 -7.68 -2.57 -8.39
C ARG A 230 -6.90 -3.87 -8.50
N ASP A 231 -5.81 -3.87 -9.28
CA ASP A 231 -5.00 -5.08 -9.51
C ASP A 231 -4.36 -5.57 -8.18
N ILE A 232 -3.87 -4.64 -7.35
CA ILE A 232 -3.36 -4.92 -6.01
C ILE A 232 -4.42 -5.55 -5.12
N GLN A 233 -5.61 -4.93 -5.01
CA GLN A 233 -6.70 -5.45 -4.19
C GLN A 233 -7.13 -6.84 -4.67
N GLY A 234 -7.17 -7.05 -5.99
CA GLY A 234 -7.50 -8.35 -6.56
C GLY A 234 -6.48 -9.44 -6.22
N ALA A 235 -5.19 -9.13 -6.29
CA ALA A 235 -4.13 -10.08 -5.93
C ALA A 235 -4.13 -10.39 -4.41
N VAL A 236 -4.30 -9.37 -3.56
CA VAL A 236 -4.40 -9.54 -2.09
C VAL A 236 -5.63 -10.38 -1.74
N PHE A 237 -6.76 -10.11 -2.37
CA PHE A 237 -7.99 -10.90 -2.18
C PHE A 237 -7.79 -12.37 -2.53
N LEU A 238 -7.21 -12.68 -3.70
CA LEU A 238 -6.97 -14.06 -4.11
C LEU A 238 -6.01 -14.79 -3.17
N LEU A 239 -4.96 -14.11 -2.71
CA LEU A 239 -4.01 -14.67 -1.74
C LEU A 239 -4.69 -14.97 -0.41
N ASN A 240 -5.43 -14.01 0.13
CA ASN A 240 -6.19 -14.17 1.36
C ASN A 240 -7.18 -15.33 1.26
N MET A 241 -7.89 -15.42 0.14
CA MET A 241 -8.86 -16.47 -0.07
C MET A 241 -8.21 -17.84 -0.22
N ALA A 242 -7.12 -17.93 -0.97
CA ALA A 242 -6.30 -19.14 -1.03
C ALA A 242 -5.83 -19.60 0.35
N SER A 243 -5.34 -18.68 1.19
CA SER A 243 -4.89 -18.99 2.55
C SER A 243 -6.05 -19.51 3.42
N LEU A 244 -7.16 -18.78 3.48
CA LEU A 244 -8.31 -19.19 4.28
C LEU A 244 -8.88 -20.54 3.83
N LEU A 245 -8.98 -20.79 2.53
CA LEU A 245 -9.43 -22.08 1.99
C LEU A 245 -8.43 -23.21 2.27
N ALA A 246 -7.11 -22.95 2.20
CA ALA A 246 -6.08 -23.92 2.56
C ALA A 246 -6.10 -24.26 4.05
N ALA A 247 -6.47 -23.30 4.90
CA ALA A 247 -6.76 -23.50 6.32
C ALA A 247 -8.14 -24.15 6.57
N GLN A 248 -8.81 -24.65 5.53
CA GLN A 248 -10.12 -25.31 5.57
C GLN A 248 -11.26 -24.42 6.13
N VAL A 249 -11.10 -23.10 6.07
CA VAL A 249 -12.19 -22.17 6.41
C VAL A 249 -13.28 -22.28 5.33
N PRO A 250 -14.57 -22.47 5.70
CA PRO A 250 -15.65 -22.50 4.73
C PRO A 250 -15.70 -21.24 3.86
N LEU A 251 -15.96 -21.40 2.55
CA LEU A 251 -15.90 -20.30 1.57
C LEU A 251 -16.71 -19.06 1.99
N LEU A 252 -17.96 -19.25 2.42
CA LEU A 252 -18.83 -18.15 2.80
C LEU A 252 -18.29 -17.40 4.04
N ASN A 253 -17.80 -18.16 5.03
CA ASN A 253 -17.18 -17.59 6.23
C ASN A 253 -15.90 -16.83 5.88
N ALA A 254 -15.09 -17.36 4.97
CA ALA A 254 -13.88 -16.71 4.49
C ALA A 254 -14.21 -15.37 3.78
N LEU A 255 -15.23 -15.34 2.92
CA LEU A 255 -15.66 -14.10 2.25
C LEU A 255 -16.19 -13.05 3.24
N GLN A 256 -17.03 -13.46 4.19
CA GLN A 256 -17.55 -12.57 5.24
C GLN A 256 -16.44 -12.03 6.13
N LEU A 257 -15.44 -12.85 6.44
CA LEU A 257 -14.26 -12.44 7.19
C LEU A 257 -13.45 -11.37 6.44
N LEU A 258 -13.20 -11.56 5.15
CA LEU A 258 -12.51 -10.55 4.34
C LEU A 258 -13.31 -9.26 4.20
N MET A 259 -14.64 -9.35 4.14
CA MET A 259 -15.52 -8.19 4.03
C MET A 259 -15.44 -7.27 5.26
N ARG A 260 -15.24 -7.80 6.47
CA ARG A 260 -15.14 -7.00 7.71
C ARG A 260 -14.00 -5.98 7.68
N PHE A 261 -12.93 -6.24 6.94
CA PHE A 261 -11.73 -5.40 6.87
C PHE A 261 -11.46 -4.83 5.48
N ALA A 262 -12.36 -5.12 4.54
CA ALA A 262 -12.32 -4.62 3.20
C ALA A 262 -12.48 -3.08 3.17
N SER A 263 -11.79 -2.43 2.24
CA SER A 263 -12.09 -1.04 1.94
C SER A 263 -13.52 -0.92 1.42
N PRO A 264 -14.20 0.24 1.57
CA PRO A 264 -15.55 0.40 1.02
C PRO A 264 -15.67 0.00 -0.46
N TRP A 265 -14.64 0.26 -1.27
CA TRP A 265 -14.54 -0.18 -2.66
C TRP A 265 -14.57 -1.72 -2.81
N LEU A 266 -13.92 -2.45 -1.90
CA LEU A 266 -13.86 -3.91 -1.91
C LEU A 266 -15.14 -4.52 -1.31
N VAL A 267 -15.74 -3.90 -0.29
CA VAL A 267 -17.00 -4.35 0.34
C VAL A 267 -18.09 -4.55 -0.71
N VAL A 268 -18.37 -3.55 -1.54
CA VAL A 268 -19.40 -3.62 -2.59
C VAL A 268 -19.19 -4.81 -3.55
N ARG A 269 -17.93 -5.15 -3.83
CA ARG A 269 -17.58 -6.27 -4.71
C ARG A 269 -17.72 -7.60 -4.00
N LEU A 270 -17.34 -7.66 -2.72
CA LEU A 270 -17.49 -8.86 -1.91
C LEU A 270 -18.96 -9.18 -1.64
N GLU A 271 -19.81 -8.18 -1.38
CA GLU A 271 -21.26 -8.34 -1.26
C GLU A 271 -21.84 -9.00 -2.52
N ALA A 272 -21.53 -8.46 -3.69
CA ALA A 272 -21.98 -9.02 -4.97
C ALA A 272 -21.50 -10.48 -5.21
N ILE A 273 -20.33 -10.85 -4.69
CA ILE A 273 -19.81 -12.22 -4.77
C ILE A 273 -20.52 -13.12 -3.75
N ILE A 274 -20.70 -12.65 -2.52
CA ILE A 274 -21.37 -13.37 -1.42
C ILE A 274 -22.81 -13.71 -1.83
N ASP A 275 -23.53 -12.76 -2.42
CA ASP A 275 -24.90 -12.98 -2.90
C ASP A 275 -24.97 -14.12 -3.92
N ARG A 276 -24.03 -14.17 -4.88
CA ARG A 276 -23.95 -15.26 -5.87
C ARG A 276 -23.60 -16.61 -5.24
N VAL A 277 -22.68 -16.62 -4.27
CA VAL A 277 -22.35 -17.86 -3.53
C VAL A 277 -23.56 -18.34 -2.72
N ALA A 278 -24.33 -17.43 -2.13
CA ALA A 278 -25.56 -17.75 -1.41
C ALA A 278 -26.66 -18.31 -2.34
N GLU A 279 -26.72 -17.85 -3.60
CA GLU A 279 -27.58 -18.40 -4.66
C GLU A 279 -27.12 -19.78 -5.17
N GLY A 280 -25.95 -20.27 -4.76
CA GLY A 280 -25.44 -21.61 -5.05
C GLY A 280 -24.31 -21.68 -6.09
N ASP A 281 -23.84 -20.54 -6.60
CA ASP A 281 -22.67 -20.49 -7.48
C ASP A 281 -21.42 -20.98 -6.72
N HIS A 282 -20.59 -21.80 -7.36
CA HIS A 282 -19.26 -22.08 -6.83
C HIS A 282 -18.35 -20.84 -7.00
N PHE A 283 -17.29 -20.74 -6.20
CA PHE A 283 -16.45 -19.54 -6.08
C PHE A 283 -16.10 -18.86 -7.41
N GLY A 284 -15.57 -19.60 -8.38
CA GLY A 284 -15.19 -19.05 -9.68
C GLY A 284 -16.37 -18.53 -10.51
N LEU A 285 -17.51 -19.20 -10.46
CA LEU A 285 -18.74 -18.78 -11.13
C LEU A 285 -19.32 -17.52 -10.48
N ALA A 286 -19.28 -17.44 -9.14
CA ALA A 286 -19.70 -16.27 -8.38
C ALA A 286 -18.84 -15.03 -8.72
N LEU A 287 -17.51 -15.20 -8.84
CA LEU A 287 -16.62 -14.12 -9.29
C LEU A 287 -17.03 -13.60 -10.68
N ARG A 288 -17.32 -14.50 -11.61
CA ARG A 288 -17.71 -14.15 -12.99
C ARG A 288 -19.09 -13.49 -13.07
N ASN A 289 -20.06 -13.99 -12.31
CA ASN A 289 -21.45 -13.55 -12.34
C ASN A 289 -21.73 -12.33 -11.43
N SER A 290 -20.75 -11.91 -10.62
CA SER A 290 -20.83 -10.71 -9.77
C SER A 290 -20.94 -9.39 -10.56
N GLY A 291 -20.59 -9.38 -11.86
CA GLY A 291 -20.65 -8.18 -12.70
C GLY A 291 -19.62 -7.10 -12.37
N CYS A 292 -18.69 -7.37 -11.44
CA CYS A 292 -17.74 -6.39 -10.91
C CYS A 292 -16.36 -6.40 -11.57
N ASP A 293 -16.11 -7.30 -12.54
CA ASP A 293 -14.81 -7.55 -13.19
C ASP A 293 -13.64 -7.69 -12.18
N PHE A 294 -13.92 -8.26 -11.01
CA PHE A 294 -13.00 -8.43 -9.89
C PHE A 294 -12.75 -9.92 -9.61
N PRO A 295 -11.53 -10.34 -9.19
CA PRO A 295 -10.27 -9.58 -9.05
C PRO A 295 -9.64 -9.17 -10.39
N SER A 296 -9.97 -9.91 -11.44
CA SER A 296 -9.87 -9.49 -12.84
C SER A 296 -10.83 -10.37 -13.65
N ARG A 297 -11.20 -9.90 -14.85
CA ARG A 297 -12.03 -10.69 -15.76
C ARG A 297 -11.37 -12.02 -16.16
N GLU A 298 -10.06 -12.01 -16.39
CA GLU A 298 -9.29 -13.21 -16.74
C GLU A 298 -9.25 -14.22 -15.58
N ALA A 299 -8.98 -13.76 -14.37
CA ALA A 299 -8.92 -14.62 -13.18
C ALA A 299 -10.30 -15.20 -12.86
N ALA A 300 -11.36 -14.38 -12.92
CA ALA A 300 -12.73 -14.86 -12.73
C ALA A 300 -13.11 -15.91 -13.78
N ASN A 301 -12.80 -15.68 -15.05
CA ASN A 301 -13.04 -16.65 -16.12
C ASN A 301 -12.28 -17.96 -15.87
N PHE A 302 -10.98 -17.89 -15.58
CA PHE A 302 -10.17 -19.08 -15.35
C PHE A 302 -10.63 -19.87 -14.13
N LEU A 303 -10.91 -19.19 -13.01
CA LEU A 303 -11.44 -19.82 -11.80
C LEU A 303 -12.83 -20.41 -12.04
N SER A 304 -13.66 -19.83 -12.92
CA SER A 304 -14.97 -20.39 -13.28
C SER A 304 -14.87 -21.72 -14.04
N LEU A 305 -13.74 -22.01 -14.67
CA LEU A 305 -13.48 -23.29 -15.34
C LEU A 305 -13.07 -24.39 -14.36
N LEU A 306 -12.71 -24.04 -13.12
CA LEU A 306 -12.43 -25.03 -12.08
C LEU A 306 -13.75 -25.66 -11.64
N THR A 307 -13.96 -26.91 -12.06
CA THR A 307 -15.11 -27.73 -11.68
C THR A 307 -15.09 -28.03 -10.18
N ARG A 308 -16.27 -28.18 -9.55
CA ARG A 308 -16.42 -28.73 -8.19
C ARG A 308 -15.68 -30.08 -8.13
N GLY A 309 -14.52 -30.13 -7.50
CA GLY A 309 -13.70 -31.33 -7.42
C GLY A 309 -12.61 -31.24 -6.36
N ASP A 310 -12.20 -32.40 -5.85
CA ASP A 310 -11.14 -32.55 -4.85
C ASP A 310 -9.83 -31.92 -5.37
N GLY A 311 -9.24 -31.02 -4.58
CA GLY A 311 -8.03 -30.27 -4.95
C GLY A 311 -8.28 -28.81 -5.37
N ALA A 312 -9.52 -28.31 -5.36
CA ALA A 312 -9.83 -26.90 -5.63
C ALA A 312 -9.05 -25.90 -4.74
N PRO A 313 -8.85 -26.11 -3.43
CA PRO A 313 -8.07 -25.18 -2.58
C PRO A 313 -6.61 -25.05 -3.02
N ASP A 314 -5.94 -26.17 -3.32
CA ASP A 314 -4.54 -26.18 -3.77
C ASP A 314 -4.37 -25.54 -5.15
N VAL A 315 -5.35 -25.73 -6.04
CA VAL A 315 -5.35 -25.09 -7.37
C VAL A 315 -5.59 -23.59 -7.24
N ILE A 316 -6.50 -23.15 -6.36
CA ILE A 316 -6.73 -21.73 -6.07
C ILE A 316 -5.47 -21.10 -5.45
N ALA A 317 -4.78 -21.78 -4.54
CA ALA A 317 -3.56 -21.28 -3.93
C ALA A 317 -2.39 -21.12 -4.91
N ARG A 318 -2.10 -22.17 -5.69
CA ARG A 318 -1.06 -22.11 -6.74
C ARG A 318 -1.39 -21.09 -7.83
N TYR A 319 -2.68 -20.89 -8.13
CA TYR A 319 -3.11 -19.87 -9.09
C TYR A 319 -2.99 -18.46 -8.52
N GLY A 320 -3.36 -18.24 -7.24
CA GLY A 320 -3.21 -16.97 -6.54
C GLY A 320 -1.76 -16.48 -6.51
N GLU A 321 -0.80 -17.39 -6.28
CA GLU A 321 0.64 -17.07 -6.35
C GLU A 321 1.07 -16.64 -7.76
N ARG A 322 0.73 -17.42 -8.80
CA ARG A 322 1.04 -17.05 -10.19
C ARG A 322 0.38 -15.72 -10.59
N TRP A 323 -0.85 -15.49 -10.14
CA TRP A 323 -1.57 -14.27 -10.42
C TRP A 323 -0.94 -13.05 -9.71
N LEU A 324 -0.42 -13.24 -8.50
CA LEU A 324 0.32 -12.21 -7.78
C LEU A 324 1.61 -11.84 -8.53
N GLU A 325 2.38 -12.83 -9.00
CA GLU A 325 3.58 -12.60 -9.80
C GLU A 325 3.27 -11.84 -11.10
N GLN A 326 2.25 -12.27 -11.85
CA GLN A 326 1.78 -11.59 -13.05
C GLN A 326 1.29 -10.16 -12.75
N THR A 327 0.64 -9.96 -11.61
CA THR A 327 0.20 -8.63 -11.17
C THR A 327 1.38 -7.72 -10.89
N LEU A 328 2.41 -8.22 -10.18
CA LEU A 328 3.64 -7.49 -9.94
C LEU A 328 4.36 -7.15 -11.26
N GLU A 329 4.36 -8.06 -12.23
CA GLU A 329 4.92 -7.82 -13.56
C GLU A 329 4.15 -6.74 -14.33
N ARG A 330 2.82 -6.84 -14.41
CA ARG A 330 1.97 -5.81 -15.05
C ARG A 330 2.15 -4.44 -14.40
N VAL A 331 2.23 -4.42 -13.08
CA VAL A 331 2.49 -3.22 -12.28
C VAL A 331 3.88 -2.66 -12.60
N ASN A 332 4.91 -3.49 -12.72
CA ASN A 332 6.25 -3.06 -13.12
C ASN A 332 6.31 -2.52 -14.57
N VAL A 333 5.61 -3.15 -15.52
CA VAL A 333 5.52 -2.67 -16.90
C VAL A 333 4.83 -1.30 -16.97
N ARG A 334 3.74 -1.10 -16.21
CA ARG A 334 3.08 0.22 -16.10
C ARG A 334 3.99 1.24 -15.43
N ALA A 335 4.69 0.87 -14.36
CA ALA A 335 5.67 1.72 -13.69
C ALA A 335 6.78 2.16 -14.65
N ASN A 336 7.30 1.24 -15.47
CA ASN A 336 8.35 1.54 -16.42
C ASN A 336 7.89 2.48 -17.54
N ARG A 337 6.63 2.37 -17.98
CA ARG A 337 6.03 3.32 -18.94
C ARG A 337 5.91 4.72 -18.35
N ILE A 338 5.47 4.83 -17.11
CA ILE A 338 5.45 6.11 -16.39
C ILE A 338 6.88 6.66 -16.29
N ARG A 339 7.84 5.82 -15.89
CA ARG A 339 9.26 6.22 -15.79
C ARG A 339 9.81 6.74 -17.12
N LEU A 340 9.51 6.09 -18.24
CA LEU A 340 9.90 6.54 -19.57
C LEU A 340 9.29 7.91 -19.89
N LEU A 341 8.00 8.10 -19.63
CA LEU A 341 7.32 9.38 -19.82
C LEU A 341 7.94 10.48 -18.95
N MET A 342 8.25 10.19 -17.69
CA MET A 342 8.94 11.13 -16.79
C MET A 342 10.34 11.47 -17.29
N LEU A 343 11.09 10.50 -17.83
CA LEU A 343 12.39 10.75 -18.44
C LEU A 343 12.28 11.68 -19.66
N LEU A 344 11.27 11.50 -20.51
CA LEU A 344 11.02 12.37 -21.65
C LEU A 344 10.70 13.81 -21.20
N VAL A 345 9.89 13.97 -20.15
CA VAL A 345 9.60 15.30 -19.59
C VAL A 345 10.88 15.92 -19.01
N LEU A 346 11.70 15.15 -18.30
CA LEU A 346 12.98 15.63 -17.78
C LEU A 346 13.91 16.11 -18.89
N VAL A 347 14.07 15.32 -19.97
CA VAL A 347 14.84 15.72 -21.15
C VAL A 347 14.24 16.98 -21.79
N GLY A 348 12.92 17.07 -21.88
CA GLY A 348 12.22 18.27 -22.37
C GLY A 348 12.55 19.53 -21.55
N VAL A 349 12.51 19.44 -20.22
CA VAL A 349 12.90 20.55 -19.33
C VAL A 349 14.37 20.92 -19.52
N LEU A 350 15.27 19.95 -19.65
CA LEU A 350 16.68 20.22 -19.91
C LEU A 350 16.92 20.92 -21.26
N LEU A 351 16.28 20.44 -22.33
CA LEU A 351 16.36 21.07 -23.64
C LEU A 351 15.83 22.51 -23.60
N LEU A 352 14.75 22.73 -22.85
CA LEU A 352 14.17 24.05 -22.64
C LEU A 352 15.13 24.98 -21.91
N LEU A 353 15.80 24.51 -20.85
CA LEU A 353 16.85 25.28 -20.16
C LEU A 353 18.04 25.59 -21.07
N VAL A 354 18.52 24.61 -21.85
CA VAL A 354 19.61 24.83 -22.82
C VAL A 354 19.20 25.90 -23.83
N SER A 355 17.97 25.83 -24.35
CA SER A 355 17.47 26.83 -25.30
C SER A 355 17.44 28.24 -24.69
N ALA A 356 17.01 28.38 -23.43
CA ALA A 356 17.04 29.66 -22.73
C ALA A 356 18.48 30.20 -22.59
N VAL A 357 19.43 29.36 -22.19
CA VAL A 357 20.85 29.75 -22.08
C VAL A 357 21.44 30.16 -23.43
N THR A 358 21.10 29.45 -24.51
CA THR A 358 21.58 29.81 -25.86
C THR A 358 21.04 31.16 -26.31
N THR A 359 19.77 31.48 -26.03
CA THR A 359 19.20 32.80 -26.33
C THR A 359 19.92 33.89 -25.54
N ILE A 360 20.20 33.65 -24.24
CA ILE A 360 20.95 34.60 -23.38
C ILE A 360 22.36 34.84 -23.92
N SER A 361 23.05 33.79 -24.36
CA SER A 361 24.41 33.91 -24.92
C SER A 361 24.43 34.66 -26.26
N GLN A 362 23.40 34.48 -27.10
CA GLN A 362 23.27 35.23 -28.34
C GLN A 362 23.04 36.72 -28.09
N MET A 363 22.19 37.08 -27.11
CA MET A 363 21.97 38.46 -26.70
C MET A 363 23.26 39.13 -26.22
N GLY A 364 24.05 38.45 -25.38
CA GLY A 364 25.34 38.98 -24.93
C GLY A 364 26.40 39.07 -26.03
N GLY A 365 26.29 38.25 -27.08
CA GLY A 365 27.22 38.25 -28.23
C GLY A 365 26.93 39.32 -29.27
N SER A 366 25.67 39.72 -29.47
CA SER A 366 25.30 40.78 -30.41
C SER A 366 25.75 42.18 -29.98
N ASP A 367 25.76 42.45 -28.68
CA ASP A 367 26.17 43.76 -28.14
C ASP A 367 27.68 44.02 -28.29
N MET A 368 28.51 42.97 -28.37
CA MET A 368 29.96 43.11 -28.59
C MET A 368 30.35 43.36 -30.05
N ASN A 369 29.53 42.94 -31.03
CA ASN A 369 29.81 43.16 -32.45
C ASN A 369 29.23 44.48 -33.00
N GLY A 370 28.35 45.17 -32.25
CA GLY A 370 27.77 46.47 -32.63
C GLY A 370 28.58 47.70 -32.19
N ALA A 371 29.67 47.52 -31.45
CA ALA A 371 30.52 48.60 -30.93
C ALA A 371 31.83 48.81 -31.71
N GLY A 372 31.90 48.30 -32.95
CA GLY A 372 33.06 48.38 -33.85
C GLY A 372 32.98 49.50 -34.87
#